data_AF-A0A355F1U8-F1
#
_entry.id   AF-A0A355F1U8-F1
#
_cell.length_a   1.000
_cell.length_b   1.000
_cell.length_c   1.000
_cell.angle_alpha   90.00
_cell.angle_beta   90.00
_cell.angle_gamma   90.00
#
_symmetry.space_group_name_H-M   'P 1'
#
loop_
_entity.id
_entity.type
_entity.pdbx_description
1 polymer ?
#
loop_
_entity_poly.entity_id
_entity_poly.type
_entity_poly.pdbx_seq_one_letter_code
_entity_poly.pdbx_strand_id
1 'polypeptide(L)'
;PAGLLLDQVIAIYQGLGQWNLLGRALMQRSAILGETGQLDAEIRMLRRALDLIDPQEEPRSFLVARYNLIVSLNQAGRSREAFALLFHTRPLFLKLGDRLSLLRLRWLEGLVASGLGRLEQAAVAFREVRDAYLDLSLEYDAAMVALDLIAVCLRRGRIREIRGILQEILDVFCARDIHREAEKALSYLQGAVCLDEAGLTLVEEVAAFLKEARTNPDLRFTPRVAPPS
;
A
#
# COMPACT_ATOMS: atom_id res chain seq x y z
N PRO A 1 8.33 -21.53 -7.57
CA PRO A 1 7.65 -20.25 -7.21
C PRO A 1 8.41 -19.57 -6.06
N ALA A 2 8.43 -18.23 -6.02
CA ALA A 2 9.25 -17.45 -5.08
C ALA A 2 9.04 -17.82 -3.60
N GLY A 3 7.81 -18.16 -3.20
CA GLY A 3 7.50 -18.59 -1.83
C GLY A 3 8.25 -19.84 -1.38
N LEU A 4 8.38 -20.86 -2.23
CA LEU A 4 9.09 -22.11 -1.90
C LEU A 4 10.59 -21.88 -1.72
N LEU A 5 11.18 -20.98 -2.50
CA LEU A 5 12.59 -20.63 -2.38
C LEU A 5 12.86 -19.86 -1.07
N LEU A 6 11.96 -18.95 -0.69
CA LEU A 6 12.04 -18.26 0.59
C LEU A 6 11.88 -19.20 1.77
N ASP A 7 10.98 -20.18 1.70
CA ASP A 7 10.80 -21.17 2.76
C ASP A 7 12.09 -22.02 2.97
N GLN A 8 12.79 -22.37 1.89
CA GLN A 8 14.10 -23.03 1.96
C GLN A 8 15.18 -22.15 2.58
N VAL A 9 15.28 -20.89 2.14
CA VAL A 9 16.28 -19.94 2.64
C VAL A 9 16.06 -19.64 4.13
N ILE A 10 14.81 -19.51 4.57
CA ILE A 10 14.42 -19.35 5.98
C ILE A 10 14.94 -20.52 6.80
N ALA A 11 14.72 -21.77 6.35
CA ALA A 11 15.19 -22.96 7.06
C ALA A 11 16.73 -23.01 7.15
N ILE A 12 17.44 -22.62 6.09
CA ILE A 12 18.91 -22.56 6.06
C ILE A 12 19.42 -21.52 7.06
N TYR A 13 18.94 -20.27 7.01
CA TYR A 13 19.41 -19.22 7.92
C TYR A 13 19.08 -19.53 9.38
N GLN A 14 17.93 -20.15 9.65
CA GLN A 14 17.60 -20.62 10.98
C GLN A 14 18.57 -21.71 11.47
N GLY A 15 18.89 -22.70 10.63
CA GLY A 15 19.85 -23.75 10.97
C GLY A 15 21.27 -23.25 11.19
N LEU A 16 21.68 -22.19 10.46
CA LEU A 16 23.01 -21.57 10.57
C LEU A 16 23.08 -20.46 11.65
N GLY A 17 21.98 -20.16 12.35
CA GLY A 17 21.95 -19.09 13.36
C GLY A 17 22.15 -17.68 12.78
N GLN A 18 21.88 -17.48 11.49
CA GLN A 18 22.04 -16.18 10.82
C GLN A 18 20.79 -15.33 10.99
N TRP A 19 20.60 -14.77 12.19
CA TRP A 19 19.35 -14.12 12.62
C TRP A 19 18.95 -12.89 11.80
N ASN A 20 19.90 -12.00 11.48
CA ASN A 20 19.62 -10.83 10.63
C ASN A 20 19.13 -11.25 9.24
N LEU A 21 19.79 -12.24 8.63
CA LEU A 21 19.40 -12.78 7.32
C LEU A 21 18.05 -13.50 7.36
N LEU A 22 17.77 -14.23 8.44
CA LEU A 22 16.46 -14.82 8.72
C LEU A 22 15.37 -13.74 8.82
N GLY A 23 15.62 -12.65 9.55
CA GLY A 23 14.69 -11.53 9.68
C GLY A 23 14.31 -10.91 8.33
N ARG A 24 15.30 -10.67 7.46
CA ARG A 24 15.05 -10.16 6.10
C ARG A 24 14.28 -11.15 5.23
N ALA A 25 14.61 -12.45 5.30
CA ALA A 25 13.91 -13.47 4.54
C ALA A 25 12.44 -13.59 4.97
N LEU A 26 12.16 -13.49 6.27
CA LEU A 26 10.79 -13.44 6.79
C LEU A 26 10.05 -12.19 6.32
N MET A 27 10.68 -11.02 6.31
CA MET A 27 10.08 -9.79 5.79
C MET A 27 9.75 -9.91 4.29
N GLN A 28 10.60 -10.54 3.48
CA GLN A 28 10.32 -10.79 2.07
C GLN A 28 9.18 -11.80 1.89
N ARG A 29 9.15 -12.86 2.70
CA ARG A 29 8.10 -13.87 2.67
C ARG A 29 6.75 -13.33 3.13
N SER A 30 6.74 -12.35 4.04
CA SER A 30 5.52 -11.72 4.50
C SER A 30 4.84 -10.90 3.41
N ALA A 31 5.61 -10.26 2.51
CA ALA A 31 5.06 -9.52 1.38
C ALA A 31 4.18 -10.42 0.47
N ILE A 32 4.60 -11.67 0.24
CA ILE A 32 3.81 -12.66 -0.51
C ILE A 32 2.52 -13.03 0.22
N LEU A 33 2.56 -13.11 1.56
CA LEU A 33 1.35 -13.35 2.36
C LEU A 33 0.37 -12.18 2.25
N GLY A 34 0.87 -10.94 2.29
CA GLY A 34 0.07 -9.73 2.08
C GLY A 34 -0.57 -9.67 0.69
N GLU A 35 0.16 -10.02 -0.35
CA GLU A 35 -0.36 -10.11 -1.73
C GLU A 35 -1.48 -11.16 -1.88
N THR A 36 -1.40 -12.25 -1.13
CA THR A 36 -2.44 -13.29 -1.12
C THR A 36 -3.57 -13.04 -0.10
N GLY A 37 -3.61 -11.85 0.52
CA GLY A 37 -4.64 -11.46 1.47
C GLY A 37 -4.57 -12.17 2.84
N GLN A 38 -3.49 -12.90 3.14
CA GLN A 38 -3.30 -13.62 4.40
C GLN A 38 -2.77 -12.70 5.51
N LEU A 39 -3.51 -11.62 5.81
CA LEU A 39 -3.07 -10.53 6.67
C LEU A 39 -2.61 -10.98 8.07
N ASP A 40 -3.31 -11.91 8.71
CA ASP A 40 -2.91 -12.41 10.02
C ASP A 40 -1.58 -13.19 9.99
N ALA A 41 -1.33 -13.93 8.92
CA ALA A 41 -0.07 -14.64 8.73
C ALA A 41 1.06 -13.66 8.43
N GLU A 42 0.80 -12.64 7.59
CA GLU A 42 1.73 -11.55 7.32
C GLU A 42 2.11 -10.82 8.61
N ILE A 43 1.14 -10.42 9.43
CA ILE A 43 1.37 -9.73 10.72
C ILE A 43 2.25 -10.57 11.65
N ARG A 44 1.96 -11.87 11.80
CA ARG A 44 2.79 -12.76 12.63
C ARG A 44 4.22 -12.84 12.12
N MET A 45 4.39 -12.96 10.80
CA MET A 45 5.70 -13.06 10.18
C MET A 45 6.51 -11.77 10.29
N LEU A 46 5.88 -10.61 10.11
CA LEU A 46 6.50 -9.30 10.28
C LEU A 46 6.93 -9.04 11.73
N ARG A 47 6.11 -9.43 12.72
CA ARG A 47 6.52 -9.37 14.12
C ARG A 47 7.76 -10.22 14.38
N ARG A 48 7.79 -11.45 13.84
CA ARG A 48 8.96 -12.33 13.97
C ARG A 48 10.20 -11.75 13.28
N ALA A 49 10.04 -11.11 12.13
CA ALA A 49 11.13 -10.41 11.46
C ALA A 49 11.68 -9.27 12.31
N LEU A 50 10.81 -8.47 12.94
CA LEU A 50 11.19 -7.36 13.81
C LEU A 50 11.91 -7.80 15.10
N ASP A 51 11.65 -9.02 15.59
CA ASP A 51 12.40 -9.59 16.72
C ASP A 51 13.84 -9.99 16.34
N LEU A 52 14.12 -10.13 15.04
CA LEU A 52 15.39 -10.64 14.52
C LEU A 52 16.25 -9.58 13.84
N ILE A 53 15.65 -8.49 13.36
CA ILE A 53 16.36 -7.38 12.71
C ILE A 53 16.81 -6.40 13.78
N ASP A 54 18.12 -6.21 13.94
CA ASP A 54 18.65 -5.17 14.82
C ASP A 54 18.41 -3.76 14.23
N PRO A 55 17.67 -2.87 14.93
CA PRO A 55 17.42 -1.51 14.44
C PRO A 55 18.65 -0.59 14.42
N GLN A 56 19.74 -0.93 15.13
CA GLN A 56 21.01 -0.17 15.09
C GLN A 56 21.88 -0.60 13.91
N GLU A 57 21.95 -1.90 13.63
CA GLU A 57 22.73 -2.42 12.50
C GLU A 57 22.00 -2.22 11.16
N GLU A 58 20.68 -2.48 11.13
CA GLU A 58 19.86 -2.44 9.92
C GLU A 58 18.63 -1.50 10.05
N PRO A 59 18.81 -0.20 10.32
CA PRO A 59 17.70 0.73 10.57
C PRO A 59 16.70 0.82 9.41
N ARG A 60 17.17 0.65 8.16
CA ARG A 60 16.30 0.66 6.97
C ARG A 60 15.45 -0.59 6.85
N SER A 61 16.03 -1.78 7.01
CA SER A 61 15.29 -3.05 7.00
C SER A 61 14.24 -3.06 8.11
N PHE A 62 14.62 -2.59 9.31
CA PHE A 62 13.71 -2.46 10.44
C PHE A 62 12.55 -1.50 10.14
N LEU A 63 12.83 -0.34 9.54
CA LEU A 63 11.81 0.62 9.16
C LEU A 63 10.84 0.07 8.12
N VAL A 64 11.32 -0.67 7.11
CA VAL A 64 10.48 -1.32 6.11
C VAL A 64 9.56 -2.36 6.75
N ALA A 65 10.08 -3.20 7.65
CA ALA A 65 9.27 -4.17 8.38
C ALA A 65 8.21 -3.49 9.28
N ARG A 66 8.57 -2.37 9.94
CA ARG A 66 7.60 -1.55 10.70
C ARG A 66 6.53 -0.95 9.80
N TYR A 67 6.90 -0.39 8.66
CA TYR A 67 5.98 0.18 7.68
C TYR A 67 4.96 -0.88 7.23
N ASN A 68 5.44 -2.04 6.78
CA ASN A 68 4.56 -3.13 6.33
C ASN A 68 3.63 -3.59 7.45
N LEU A 69 4.13 -3.71 8.69
CA LEU A 69 3.31 -4.14 9.82
C LEU A 69 2.20 -3.13 10.13
N ILE A 70 2.48 -1.82 10.06
CA ILE A 70 1.47 -0.77 10.25
C ILE A 70 0.39 -0.86 9.17
N VAL A 71 0.78 -1.06 7.90
CA VAL A 71 -0.16 -1.23 6.78
C VAL A 71 -1.04 -2.46 7.00
N SER A 72 -0.47 -3.63 7.26
CA SER A 72 -1.23 -4.87 7.44
C SER A 72 -2.14 -4.82 8.66
N LEU A 73 -1.70 -4.19 9.77
CA LEU A 73 -2.56 -3.96 10.94
C LEU A 73 -3.76 -3.08 10.60
N ASN A 74 -3.55 -2.01 9.84
CA ASN A 74 -4.64 -1.13 9.44
C ASN A 74 -5.64 -1.84 8.51
N GLN A 75 -5.14 -2.60 7.54
CA GLN A 75 -5.96 -3.41 6.63
C GLN A 75 -6.74 -4.50 7.36
N ALA A 76 -6.18 -5.10 8.41
CA ALA A 76 -6.85 -6.06 9.27
C ALA A 76 -7.85 -5.42 10.27
N GLY A 77 -8.15 -4.11 10.14
CA GLY A 77 -9.05 -3.38 11.03
C GLY A 77 -8.47 -3.08 12.42
N ARG A 78 -7.18 -3.34 12.64
CA ARG A 78 -6.46 -3.13 13.91
C ARG A 78 -5.84 -1.73 13.96
N SER A 79 -6.58 -0.71 13.53
CA SER A 79 -6.11 0.67 13.34
C SER A 79 -5.55 1.32 14.62
N ARG A 80 -6.05 0.95 15.81
CA ARG A 80 -5.50 1.44 17.08
C ARG A 80 -4.10 0.91 17.37
N GLU A 81 -3.85 -0.35 17.02
CA GLU A 81 -2.52 -0.95 17.15
C GLU A 81 -1.56 -0.38 16.12
N ALA A 82 -2.03 -0.20 14.88
CA ALA A 82 -1.29 0.50 13.83
C ALA A 82 -0.89 1.92 14.27
N PHE A 83 -1.79 2.65 14.93
CA PHE A 83 -1.51 3.97 15.50
C PHE A 83 -0.42 3.95 16.58
N ALA A 84 -0.52 3.04 17.55
CA ALA A 84 0.50 2.89 18.58
C ALA A 84 1.88 2.56 17.97
N LEU A 85 1.91 1.66 16.99
CA LEU A 85 3.13 1.28 16.30
C LEU A 85 3.71 2.45 15.47
N LEU A 86 2.86 3.20 14.77
CA LEU A 86 3.24 4.40 14.02
C LEU A 86 3.84 5.47 14.93
N PHE A 87 3.25 5.71 16.11
CA PHE A 87 3.77 6.65 17.10
C PHE A 87 5.22 6.34 17.48
N HIS A 88 5.52 5.07 17.76
CA HIS A 88 6.89 4.64 18.09
C HIS A 88 7.84 4.55 16.89
N THR A 89 7.31 4.46 15.66
CA THR A 89 8.12 4.37 14.44
C THR A 89 8.46 5.74 13.85
N ARG A 90 7.63 6.77 14.12
CA ARG A 90 7.83 8.15 13.66
C ARG A 90 9.25 8.68 13.88
N PRO A 91 9.89 8.53 15.07
CA PRO A 91 11.25 9.04 15.28
C PRO A 91 12.27 8.44 14.30
N LEU A 92 12.11 7.17 13.89
CA LEU A 92 13.02 6.53 12.95
C LEU A 92 12.87 7.09 11.53
N PHE A 93 11.63 7.34 11.07
CA PHE A 93 11.39 8.05 9.81
C PHE A 93 12.06 9.43 9.79
N LEU A 94 11.89 10.21 10.87
CA LEU A 94 12.48 11.54 11.00
C LEU A 94 14.02 11.49 11.05
N LYS A 95 14.59 10.49 11.74
CA LYS A 95 16.04 10.28 11.81
C LYS A 95 16.65 9.96 10.45
N LEU A 96 15.99 9.13 9.63
CA LEU A 96 16.47 8.84 8.28
C LEU A 96 16.29 10.04 7.34
N GLY A 97 15.21 10.80 7.50
CA GLY A 97 15.04 12.15 6.97
C GLY A 97 14.99 12.29 5.45
N ASP A 98 15.16 11.22 4.68
CA ASP A 98 15.08 11.28 3.22
C ASP A 98 13.65 11.55 2.75
N ARG A 99 13.52 12.27 1.64
CA ARG A 99 12.23 12.75 1.12
C ARG A 99 11.22 11.62 0.95
N LEU A 100 11.65 10.47 0.43
CA LEU A 100 10.75 9.33 0.18
C LEU A 100 10.29 8.69 1.49
N SER A 101 11.17 8.56 2.48
CA SER A 101 10.80 8.09 3.81
C SER A 101 9.79 9.02 4.49
N LEU A 102 9.93 10.34 4.35
CA LEU A 102 8.97 11.30 4.90
C LEU A 102 7.61 11.23 4.19
N LEU A 103 7.57 11.03 2.87
CA LEU A 103 6.32 10.79 2.14
C LEU A 103 5.65 9.49 2.56
N ARG A 104 6.42 8.41 2.77
CA ARG A 104 5.89 7.14 3.31
C ARG A 104 5.36 7.29 4.73
N LEU A 105 6.02 8.07 5.59
CA LEU A 105 5.49 8.41 6.91
C LEU A 105 4.14 9.12 6.79
N ARG A 106 4.04 10.13 5.92
CA ARG A 106 2.80 10.88 5.72
C ARG A 106 1.68 10.01 5.14
N TRP A 107 2.03 9.08 4.26
CA TRP A 107 1.08 8.10 3.76
C TRP A 107 0.55 7.19 4.87
N LEU A 108 1.41 6.66 5.74
CA LEU A 108 1.00 5.86 6.91
C LEU A 108 0.08 6.65 7.86
N GLU A 109 0.37 7.93 8.09
CA GLU A 109 -0.51 8.79 8.88
C GLU A 109 -1.91 8.86 8.28
N GLY A 110 -2.01 9.00 6.95
CA GLY A 110 -3.29 8.97 6.23
C GLY A 110 -4.02 7.64 6.35
N LEU A 111 -3.32 6.52 6.15
CA LEU A 111 -3.89 5.16 6.26
C LEU A 111 -4.44 4.91 7.67
N VAL A 112 -3.65 5.20 8.70
CA VAL A 112 -4.06 5.03 10.10
C VAL A 112 -5.19 6.00 10.47
N ALA A 113 -5.16 7.25 10.00
CA ALA A 113 -6.26 8.19 10.21
C ALA A 113 -7.56 7.68 9.58
N SER A 114 -7.51 7.14 8.36
CA SER A 114 -8.66 6.54 7.67
C SER A 114 -9.22 5.34 8.44
N GLY A 115 -8.34 4.45 8.91
CA GLY A 115 -8.73 3.29 9.73
C GLY A 115 -9.31 3.65 11.09
N LEU A 116 -8.99 4.83 11.62
CA LEU A 116 -9.58 5.40 12.85
C LEU A 116 -10.84 6.24 12.60
N GLY A 117 -11.30 6.36 11.35
CA GLY A 117 -12.46 7.17 10.98
C GLY A 117 -12.21 8.68 10.94
N ARG A 118 -10.94 9.12 11.00
CA ARG A 118 -10.54 10.53 10.90
C ARG A 118 -10.40 10.92 9.42
N LEU A 119 -11.53 10.84 8.70
CA LEU A 119 -11.56 10.89 7.24
C LEU A 119 -11.01 12.20 6.65
N GLU A 120 -11.25 13.35 7.28
CA GLU A 120 -10.68 14.62 6.80
C GLU A 120 -9.15 14.64 6.92
N GLN A 121 -8.60 14.17 8.04
CA GLN A 121 -7.15 14.10 8.24
C GLN A 121 -6.50 13.15 7.24
N ALA A 122 -7.16 12.02 6.95
CA ALA A 122 -6.71 11.08 5.93
C ALA A 122 -6.70 11.71 4.53
N ALA A 123 -7.78 12.39 4.14
CA ALA A 123 -7.89 13.04 2.84
C ALA A 123 -6.82 14.14 2.63
N VAL A 124 -6.50 14.91 3.66
CA VAL A 124 -5.41 15.90 3.60
C VAL A 124 -4.07 15.20 3.39
N ALA A 125 -3.76 14.18 4.19
CA ALA A 125 -2.49 13.45 4.07
C ALA A 125 -2.33 12.78 2.71
N PHE A 126 -3.38 12.15 2.16
CA PHE A 126 -3.31 11.51 0.86
C PHE A 126 -3.15 12.51 -0.29
N ARG A 127 -3.81 13.68 -0.26
CA ARG A 127 -3.59 14.72 -1.27
C ARG A 127 -2.14 15.20 -1.29
N GLU A 128 -1.59 15.54 -0.12
CA GLU A 128 -0.20 15.98 0.01
C GLU A 128 0.79 14.94 -0.54
N VAL A 129 0.59 13.66 -0.22
CA VAL A 129 1.48 12.58 -0.67
C VAL A 129 1.32 12.32 -2.18
N ARG A 130 0.09 12.29 -2.68
CA ARG A 130 -0.20 12.12 -4.11
C ARG A 130 0.49 13.19 -4.93
N ASP A 131 0.29 14.45 -4.58
CA ASP A 131 0.83 15.59 -5.31
C ASP A 131 2.38 15.54 -5.28
N ALA A 132 2.97 15.23 -4.12
CA ALA A 132 4.41 15.07 -4.00
C ALA A 132 4.99 13.89 -4.81
N TYR A 133 4.24 12.79 -4.98
CA TYR A 133 4.66 11.68 -5.85
C TYR A 133 4.54 12.03 -7.33
N LEU A 134 3.52 12.78 -7.74
CA LEU A 134 3.41 13.31 -9.10
C LEU A 134 4.59 14.23 -9.43
N ASP A 135 4.95 15.14 -8.51
CA ASP A 135 6.12 16.03 -8.64
C ASP A 135 7.44 15.25 -8.79
N LEU A 136 7.51 14.05 -8.21
CA LEU A 136 8.66 13.16 -8.28
C LEU A 136 8.62 12.20 -9.48
N SER A 137 7.61 12.28 -10.35
CA SER A 137 7.37 11.30 -11.43
C SER A 137 7.33 9.86 -10.92
N LEU A 138 6.57 9.65 -9.84
CA LEU A 138 6.28 8.34 -9.25
C LEU A 138 4.79 8.03 -9.43
N GLU A 139 4.36 7.82 -10.66
CA GLU A 139 2.94 7.80 -11.06
C GLU A 139 2.18 6.63 -10.46
N TYR A 140 2.80 5.45 -10.37
CA TYR A 140 2.20 4.30 -9.68
C TYR A 140 1.98 4.58 -8.20
N ASP A 141 2.97 5.20 -7.52
CA ASP A 141 2.83 5.53 -6.11
C ASP A 141 1.76 6.63 -5.90
N ALA A 142 1.69 7.61 -6.80
CA ALA A 142 0.64 8.62 -6.81
C ALA A 142 -0.75 8.00 -7.04
N ALA A 143 -0.91 7.08 -8.00
CA ALA A 143 -2.18 6.41 -8.27
C ALA A 143 -2.65 5.55 -7.08
N MET A 144 -1.74 4.84 -6.42
CA MET A 144 -2.08 4.07 -5.22
C MET A 144 -2.60 4.96 -4.09
N VAL A 145 -1.92 6.07 -3.80
CA VAL A 145 -2.36 7.04 -2.79
C VAL A 145 -3.69 7.70 -3.19
N ALA A 146 -3.89 7.93 -4.49
CA ALA A 146 -5.13 8.51 -4.97
C ALA A 146 -6.31 7.52 -4.86
N LEU A 147 -6.09 6.21 -4.98
CA LEU A 147 -7.11 5.21 -4.68
C LEU A 147 -7.48 5.20 -3.18
N ASP A 148 -6.51 5.39 -2.27
CA ASP A 148 -6.80 5.58 -0.84
C ASP A 148 -7.63 6.85 -0.60
N LEU A 149 -7.32 7.94 -1.31
CA LEU A 149 -8.10 9.18 -1.27
C LEU A 149 -9.54 8.97 -1.79
N ILE A 150 -9.70 8.24 -2.90
CA ILE A 150 -11.01 7.90 -3.45
C ILE A 150 -11.83 7.08 -2.45
N ALA A 151 -11.22 6.08 -1.80
CA ALA A 151 -11.87 5.29 -0.75
C ALA A 151 -12.37 6.17 0.41
N VAL A 152 -11.57 7.17 0.82
CA VAL A 152 -11.98 8.15 1.84
C VAL A 152 -13.13 9.03 1.32
N CYS A 153 -13.07 9.51 0.08
CA CYS A 153 -14.14 10.33 -0.51
C CYS A 153 -15.45 9.55 -0.65
N LEU A 154 -15.42 8.26 -0.99
CA LEU A 154 -16.61 7.38 -1.02
C LEU A 154 -17.26 7.30 0.36
N ARG A 155 -16.47 7.06 1.41
CA ARG A 155 -16.97 7.01 2.80
C ARG A 155 -17.58 8.34 3.27
N ARG A 156 -17.25 9.45 2.60
CA ARG A 156 -17.78 10.79 2.88
C ARG A 156 -18.90 11.22 1.92
N GLY A 157 -19.26 10.42 0.93
CA GLY A 157 -20.23 10.79 -0.12
C GLY A 157 -19.76 11.93 -1.04
N ARG A 158 -18.44 12.11 -1.22
CA ARG A 158 -17.85 13.21 -2.03
C ARG A 158 -17.62 12.79 -3.49
N ILE A 159 -18.67 12.36 -4.21
CA ILE A 159 -18.56 11.82 -5.58
C ILE A 159 -17.91 12.80 -6.58
N ARG A 160 -18.19 14.10 -6.47
CA ARG A 160 -17.58 15.11 -7.36
C ARG A 160 -16.06 15.16 -7.26
N GLU A 161 -15.53 14.99 -6.04
CA GLU A 161 -14.09 14.98 -5.79
C GLU A 161 -13.43 13.75 -6.43
N ILE A 162 -14.08 12.58 -6.32
CA ILE A 162 -13.62 11.33 -6.93
C ILE A 162 -13.46 11.46 -8.44
N ARG A 163 -14.43 12.08 -9.13
CA ARG A 163 -14.36 12.27 -10.59
C ARG A 163 -13.15 13.10 -11.01
N GLY A 164 -12.86 14.17 -10.28
CA GLY A 164 -11.67 14.99 -10.52
C GLY A 164 -10.37 14.20 -10.32
N ILE A 165 -10.27 13.47 -9.21
CA ILE A 165 -9.11 12.64 -8.90
C ILE A 165 -8.87 11.58 -9.98
N LEU A 166 -9.92 10.86 -10.40
CA LEU A 166 -9.79 9.82 -11.43
C LEU A 166 -9.38 10.39 -12.78
N GLN A 167 -9.93 11.54 -13.16
CA GLN A 167 -9.56 12.21 -14.40
C GLN A 167 -8.07 12.59 -14.39
N GLU A 168 -7.57 13.19 -13.31
CA GLU A 168 -6.16 13.56 -13.17
C GLU A 168 -5.22 12.35 -13.30
N ILE A 169 -5.54 11.22 -12.66
CA ILE A 169 -4.71 10.01 -12.75
C ILE A 169 -4.73 9.43 -14.17
N LEU A 170 -5.91 9.37 -14.81
CA LEU A 170 -6.05 8.87 -16.16
C LEU A 170 -5.26 9.72 -17.16
N ASP A 171 -5.34 11.05 -17.05
CA ASP A 171 -4.58 11.97 -17.90
C ASP A 171 -3.07 11.74 -17.77
N VAL A 172 -2.58 11.51 -16.54
CA VAL A 172 -1.17 11.19 -16.28
C VAL A 172 -0.77 9.85 -16.90
N PHE A 173 -1.59 8.81 -16.74
CA PHE A 173 -1.29 7.48 -17.27
C PHE A 173 -1.29 7.48 -18.81
N CYS A 174 -2.30 8.10 -19.43
CA CYS A 174 -2.41 8.20 -20.88
C CYS A 174 -1.29 9.06 -21.49
N ALA A 175 -0.95 10.20 -20.90
CA ALA A 175 0.08 11.10 -21.44
C ALA A 175 1.49 10.48 -21.41
N ARG A 176 1.74 9.52 -20.51
CA ARG A 176 3.05 8.87 -20.33
C ARG A 176 3.11 7.43 -20.85
N ASP A 177 2.04 6.92 -21.48
CA ASP A 177 1.91 5.54 -21.98
C ASP A 177 2.38 4.49 -20.95
N ILE A 178 1.89 4.64 -19.70
CA ILE A 178 2.44 3.91 -18.54
C ILE A 178 2.09 2.43 -18.61
N HIS A 179 0.79 2.12 -18.70
CA HIS A 179 0.31 0.74 -18.69
C HIS A 179 -1.16 0.66 -19.11
N ARG A 180 -1.39 0.16 -20.32
CA ARG A 180 -2.73 0.05 -20.92
C ARG A 180 -3.76 -0.65 -20.04
N GLU A 181 -3.38 -1.74 -19.36
CA GLU A 181 -4.34 -2.46 -18.49
C GLU A 181 -4.62 -1.71 -17.17
N ALA A 182 -3.69 -0.89 -16.67
CA ALA A 182 -3.94 -0.06 -15.50
C ALA A 182 -4.89 1.09 -15.86
N GLU A 183 -4.74 1.68 -17.05
CA GLU A 183 -5.69 2.65 -17.60
C GLU A 183 -7.09 2.06 -17.75
N LYS A 184 -7.21 0.80 -18.21
CA LYS A 184 -8.50 0.09 -18.27
C LYS A 184 -9.12 -0.07 -16.88
N ALA A 185 -8.34 -0.48 -15.88
CA ALA A 185 -8.83 -0.63 -14.51
C ALA A 185 -9.34 0.70 -13.92
N LEU A 186 -8.58 1.78 -14.12
CA LEU A 186 -8.97 3.12 -13.68
C LEU A 186 -10.20 3.65 -14.43
N SER A 187 -10.29 3.41 -15.74
CA SER A 187 -11.45 3.79 -16.57
C SER A 187 -12.70 3.03 -16.16
N TYR A 188 -12.56 1.75 -15.81
CA TYR A 188 -13.66 0.94 -15.30
C TYR A 188 -14.19 1.51 -13.97
N LEU A 189 -13.31 1.87 -13.04
CA LEU A 189 -13.71 2.57 -11.80
C LEU A 189 -14.37 3.92 -12.09
N GLN A 190 -13.85 4.70 -13.05
CA GLN A 190 -14.46 5.96 -13.45
C GLN A 190 -15.89 5.77 -13.98
N GLY A 191 -16.13 4.74 -14.79
CA GLY A 191 -17.47 4.36 -15.26
C GLY A 191 -18.43 4.06 -14.11
N ALA A 192 -18.00 3.25 -13.13
CA ALA A 192 -18.79 2.93 -11.94
C ALA A 192 -19.12 4.18 -11.09
N VAL A 193 -18.18 5.13 -10.96
CA VAL A 193 -18.41 6.40 -10.25
C VAL A 193 -19.40 7.30 -11.00
N CYS A 194 -19.40 7.26 -12.33
CA CYS A 194 -20.37 8.00 -13.14
C CYS A 194 -21.79 7.47 -13.00
N LEU A 195 -21.93 6.16 -12.83
CA LEU A 195 -23.21 5.47 -12.65
C LEU A 195 -23.68 5.40 -11.18
N ASP A 196 -22.92 5.98 -10.24
CA ASP A 196 -23.17 5.94 -8.80
C ASP A 196 -23.16 4.52 -8.20
N GLU A 197 -22.40 3.61 -8.82
CA GLU A 197 -22.26 2.20 -8.43
C GLU A 197 -20.90 1.87 -7.83
N ALA A 198 -20.01 2.86 -7.71
CA ALA A 198 -18.69 2.66 -7.14
C ALA A 198 -18.75 2.38 -5.64
N GLY A 199 -18.36 1.16 -5.25
CA GLY A 199 -18.16 0.75 -3.86
C GLY A 199 -16.68 0.68 -3.47
N LEU A 200 -16.42 0.56 -2.17
CA LEU A 200 -15.07 0.36 -1.63
C LEU A 200 -14.39 -0.90 -2.19
N THR A 201 -15.15 -1.98 -2.38
CA THR A 201 -14.64 -3.24 -2.93
C THR A 201 -14.05 -3.08 -4.33
N LEU A 202 -14.65 -2.24 -5.18
CA LEU A 202 -14.10 -1.98 -6.51
C LEU A 202 -12.80 -1.16 -6.44
N VAL A 203 -12.72 -0.19 -5.54
CA VAL A 203 -11.48 0.59 -5.31
C VAL A 203 -10.35 -0.33 -4.83
N GLU A 204 -10.66 -1.24 -3.89
CA GLU A 204 -9.71 -2.25 -3.39
C GLU A 204 -9.25 -3.20 -4.50
N GLU A 205 -10.16 -3.63 -5.39
CA GLU A 205 -9.84 -4.47 -6.54
C GLU A 205 -8.89 -3.77 -7.52
N VAL A 206 -9.19 -2.51 -7.87
CA VAL A 206 -8.35 -1.71 -8.77
C VAL A 206 -6.99 -1.42 -8.13
N ALA A 207 -6.94 -1.15 -6.82
CA ALA A 207 -5.68 -0.97 -6.10
C ALA A 207 -4.82 -2.24 -6.08
N ALA A 208 -5.42 -3.40 -5.83
CA ALA A 208 -4.73 -4.68 -5.90
C ALA A 208 -4.18 -4.95 -7.31
N PHE A 209 -4.99 -4.68 -8.34
CA PHE A 209 -4.57 -4.83 -9.73
C PHE A 209 -3.39 -3.90 -10.09
N LEU A 210 -3.47 -2.60 -9.76
CA LEU A 210 -2.39 -1.64 -10.04
C LEU A 210 -1.08 -2.04 -9.35
N LYS A 211 -1.17 -2.54 -8.12
CA LYS A 211 0.00 -3.03 -7.37
C LYS A 211 0.69 -4.19 -8.10
N GLU A 212 -0.08 -5.15 -8.62
CA GLU A 212 0.45 -6.31 -9.33
C GLU A 212 0.99 -5.93 -10.73
N ALA A 213 0.22 -5.12 -11.48
CA ALA A 213 0.56 -4.64 -12.82
C ALA A 213 1.89 -3.87 -12.85
N ARG A 214 2.23 -3.14 -11.77
CA ARG A 214 3.52 -2.43 -11.64
C ARG A 214 4.74 -3.33 -11.89
N THR A 215 4.64 -4.60 -11.52
CA THR A 215 5.72 -5.60 -11.66
C THR A 215 5.43 -6.66 -12.72
N ASN A 216 4.26 -6.61 -13.36
CA ASN A 216 3.81 -7.59 -14.34
C ASN A 216 3.13 -6.88 -15.53
N PRO A 217 3.90 -6.45 -16.54
CA PRO A 217 3.39 -5.70 -17.68
C PRO A 217 2.33 -6.44 -18.53
N ASP A 218 2.35 -7.78 -18.47
CA ASP A 218 1.44 -8.64 -19.23
C ASP A 218 0.13 -8.92 -18.48
N LEU A 219 0.00 -8.44 -17.24
CA LEU A 219 -1.18 -8.65 -16.41
C LEU A 219 -2.40 -7.96 -17.02
N ARG A 220 -3.46 -8.74 -17.25
CA ARG A 220 -4.72 -8.24 -17.83
C ARG A 220 -5.73 -7.90 -16.76
N PHE A 221 -6.39 -6.76 -16.92
CA PHE A 221 -7.47 -6.38 -16.02
C PHE A 221 -8.74 -7.16 -16.38
N THR A 222 -9.24 -7.92 -15.41
CA THR A 222 -10.51 -8.63 -15.51
C THR A 222 -11.35 -8.29 -14.28
N PRO A 223 -12.37 -7.41 -14.39
CA PRO A 223 -13.16 -7.00 -13.26
C PRO A 223 -13.94 -8.20 -12.70
N ARG A 224 -13.82 -8.43 -11.39
CA ARG A 224 -14.53 -9.47 -10.64
C ARG A 224 -15.92 -9.02 -10.25
N VAL A 225 -16.09 -7.71 -10.02
CA VAL A 225 -17.39 -7.07 -9.92
C VAL A 225 -17.94 -6.88 -11.34
N ALA A 226 -19.17 -7.30 -11.61
CA ALA A 226 -19.78 -7.15 -12.92
C ALA A 226 -19.95 -5.66 -13.26
N PRO A 227 -19.82 -5.25 -14.55
CA PRO A 227 -20.18 -3.90 -14.94
C PRO A 227 -21.64 -3.61 -14.54
N PRO A 228 -21.95 -2.36 -14.15
CA PRO A 228 -23.30 -1.86 -14.09
C PRO A 228 -24.11 -2.30 -15.31
N SER A 229 -25.36 -2.73 -15.10
CA SER A 229 -26.29 -3.06 -16.19
C SER A 229 -26.88 -1.80 -16.83
#